data_AF-A0A930U8X6-F1
#
_entry.id   AF-A0A930U8X6-F1
#
_cell.length_a   1.000
_cell.length_b   1.000
_cell.length_c   1.000
_cell.angle_alpha   90.00
_cell.angle_beta   90.00
_cell.angle_gamma   90.00
#
_symmetry.space_group_name_H-M   'P 1'
#
loop_
_entity.id
_entity.type
_entity.pdbx_description
1 polymer ?
#
loop_
_entity_poly.entity_id
_entity_poly.type
_entity_poly.pdbx_seq_one_letter_code
_entity_poly.pdbx_strand_id
1 'polypeptide(L)' 'MESIRLEFQPNIKAKILELLSSFSSDELKIVQEDPDFNENKRKLDIAYAKLKSGTETMYSIDEVDAILDKTFSKYDS' A
#
# COMPACT_ATOMS: atom_id res chain seq x y z
N MET A 1 26.20 5.84 10.74
CA MET A 1 24.80 5.52 11.07
C MET A 1 24.66 4.01 10.97
N GLU A 2 24.32 3.36 12.08
CA GLU A 2 24.06 1.92 12.09
C GLU A 2 22.54 1.70 11.98
N SER A 3 22.12 0.71 11.19
CA SER A 3 20.71 0.40 10.96
C SER A 3 20.43 -1.02 11.40
N ILE A 4 19.33 -1.23 12.14
CA ILE A 4 18.94 -2.54 12.63
C ILE A 4 17.58 -2.91 12.04
N ARG A 5 17.47 -4.10 11.45
CA ARG A 5 16.19 -4.70 11.04
C ARG A 5 15.71 -5.61 12.16
N LEU A 6 14.49 -5.40 12.62
CA LEU A 6 13.87 -6.17 13.68
C LEU A 6 12.73 -6.99 13.08
N GLU A 7 12.87 -8.31 13.12
CA GLU A 7 11.75 -9.22 12.91
C GLU A 7 11.07 -9.46 14.26
N PHE A 8 9.78 -9.16 14.35
CA PHE A 8 9.03 -9.25 15.59
C PHE A 8 7.61 -9.75 15.37
N GLN A 9 7.04 -10.34 16.40
CA GLN A 9 5.65 -10.80 16.37
C GLN A 9 4.68 -9.60 16.44
N PRO A 10 3.52 -9.63 15.74
CA PRO A 10 2.62 -8.47 15.65
C PRO A 10 2.12 -7.96 17.01
N ASN A 11 1.96 -8.85 17.98
CA ASN A 11 1.51 -8.57 19.34
C ASN A 11 2.49 -7.71 20.16
N ILE A 12 3.79 -7.72 19.82
CA ILE A 12 4.81 -6.90 20.49
C ILE A 12 5.14 -5.61 19.74
N LYS A 13 4.56 -5.41 18.55
CA LYS A 13 4.75 -4.20 17.72
C LYS A 13 4.53 -2.91 18.51
N ALA A 14 3.44 -2.84 19.27
CA ALA A 14 3.09 -1.65 20.06
C ALA A 14 4.14 -1.37 21.16
N LYS A 15 4.60 -2.40 21.87
CA LYS A 15 5.64 -2.27 22.90
C LYS A 15 6.99 -1.85 22.33
N ILE A 16 7.35 -2.39 21.17
CA ILE A 16 8.58 -2.00 20.46
C ILE A 16 8.47 -0.54 20.01
N LEU A 17 7.35 -0.15 19.38
CA LEU A 17 7.13 1.25 18.99
C LEU A 17 7.19 2.20 20.19
N GLU A 18 6.59 1.83 21.32
CA GLU A 18 6.61 2.63 22.55
C GLU A 18 8.04 2.80 23.10
N LEU A 19 8.81 1.71 23.16
CA LEU A 19 10.22 1.74 23.53
C LEU A 19 11.04 2.61 22.58
N LEU A 20 10.84 2.44 21.27
CA LEU A 20 11.54 3.21 20.23
C LEU A 20 11.14 4.69 20.24
N SER A 21 9.90 5.00 20.59
CA SER A 21 9.39 6.38 20.73
C SER A 21 9.89 7.09 21.98
N SER A 22 10.49 6.34 22.93
CA SER A 22 11.13 6.92 24.11
C SER A 22 12.51 7.53 23.80
N PHE A 23 13.09 7.20 22.65
CA PHE A 23 14.33 7.80 22.17
C PHE A 23 14.05 9.10 21.42
N SER A 24 14.99 10.04 21.47
CA SER A 24 14.90 11.28 20.70
C SER A 24 14.93 10.98 19.20
N SER A 25 14.23 11.79 18.40
CA SER A 25 14.30 11.76 16.94
C SER A 25 15.72 11.98 16.38
N ASP A 26 16.61 12.59 17.18
CA ASP A 26 18.02 12.77 16.86
C ASP A 26 18.86 11.49 17.10
N GLU A 27 18.39 10.58 17.95
CA GLU A 27 19.08 9.35 18.34
C GLU A 27 18.55 8.12 17.60
N LEU A 28 17.25 8.08 17.30
CA LEU A 28 16.61 6.94 16.65
C LEU A 28 15.59 7.39 15.60
N LYS A 29 15.84 7.02 14.35
CA LYS A 29 14.93 7.28 13.23
C LYS A 29 14.22 5.99 12.85
N ILE A 30 12.91 5.93 13.10
CA ILE A 30 12.07 4.86 12.59
C ILE A 30 11.88 5.11 11.09
N VAL A 31 12.65 4.40 10.27
CA VAL A 31 12.53 4.45 8.81
C VAL A 31 11.52 3.38 8.40
N GLN A 32 10.35 3.80 7.90
CA GLN A 32 9.47 2.89 7.17
C GLN A 32 10.17 2.51 5.87
N GLU A 33 10.38 1.22 5.65
CA GLU A 33 11.02 0.71 4.42
C GLU A 33 10.19 1.05 3.17
N ASP A 34 8.87 1.06 3.33
CA ASP A 34 7.92 1.50 2.31
C ASP A 34 7.25 2.80 2.78
N PRO A 35 7.67 3.97 2.25
CA PRO A 35 7.06 5.25 2.60
C PRO A 35 5.60 5.35 2.14
N ASP A 36 5.21 4.59 1.13
CA ASP A 36 3.88 4.60 0.53
C ASP A 36 2.95 3.56 1.16
N PHE A 37 3.42 2.74 2.11
CA PHE A 37 2.67 1.63 2.70
C PHE A 37 1.28 2.07 3.20
N ASN A 38 1.22 3.18 3.95
CA ASN A 38 -0.03 3.68 4.49
C ASN A 38 -0.95 4.25 3.41
N GLU A 39 -0.39 4.89 2.38
CA GLU A 39 -1.16 5.40 1.24
C GLU A 39 -1.72 4.23 0.40
N ASN A 40 -0.90 3.24 0.12
CA ASN A 40 -1.27 2.03 -0.61
C ASN A 40 -2.36 1.24 0.12
N LYS A 41 -2.22 1.09 1.45
CA LYS A 41 -3.25 0.48 2.29
C LYS A 41 -4.58 1.24 2.18
N ARG A 42 -4.55 2.57 2.27
CA ARG A 42 -5.76 3.39 2.14
C ARG A 42 -6.40 3.26 0.75
N LYS A 43 -5.61 3.26 -0.32
CA LYS A 43 -6.11 3.03 -1.70
C LYS A 43 -6.79 1.67 -1.83
N LEU A 44 -6.20 0.63 -1.24
CA LEU A 44 -6.75 -0.72 -1.23
C LEU A 44 -8.07 -0.79 -0.46
N ASP A 45 -8.13 -0.19 0.73
CA ASP A 45 -9.36 -0.16 1.55
C ASP A 45 -10.50 0.54 0.81
N ILE A 46 -10.21 1.65 0.10
CA ILE A 46 -11.19 2.36 -0.74
C ILE A 46 -11.65 1.47 -1.90
N ALA A 47 -10.72 0.86 -2.64
CA ALA A 47 -11.06 -0.03 -3.75
C ALA A 47 -11.92 -1.21 -3.29
N TYR A 48 -11.57 -1.83 -2.16
CA TYR A 48 -12.33 -2.92 -1.56
C TYR A 48 -13.74 -2.47 -1.13
N ALA A 49 -13.87 -1.29 -0.53
CA ALA A 49 -15.17 -0.73 -0.17
C ALA A 49 -16.05 -0.50 -1.40
N LYS A 50 -15.49 -0.02 -2.51
CA LYS A 50 -16.22 0.19 -3.77
C LYS A 50 -16.61 -1.13 -4.45
N LEU A 51 -15.74 -2.13 -4.43
CA LEU A 51 -16.09 -3.49 -4.90
C LEU A 51 -17.25 -4.05 -4.08
N LYS A 52 -17.22 -3.86 -2.76
CA LYS A 52 -18.28 -4.32 -1.86
C LYS A 52 -19.59 -3.54 -2.03
N SER A 53 -19.57 -2.28 -2.45
CA SER A 53 -20.79 -1.51 -2.72
C SER A 53 -21.51 -1.93 -4.01
N GLY A 54 -20.90 -2.78 -4.84
CA GLY A 54 -21.52 -3.32 -6.06
C GLY A 54 -21.78 -2.27 -7.15
N THR A 55 -21.22 -1.07 -6.99
CA THR A 55 -21.33 0.05 -7.94
C THR A 55 -20.24 0.04 -9.01
N GLU A 56 -19.29 -0.89 -8.92
CA GLU A 56 -18.17 -1.02 -9.84
C GLU A 56 -18.56 -1.94 -11.00
N THR A 57 -18.24 -1.53 -12.22
CA THR A 57 -18.39 -2.39 -13.39
C THR A 57 -17.27 -3.43 -13.36
N MET A 58 -17.65 -4.70 -13.23
CA MET A 58 -16.73 -5.81 -13.40
C MET A 58 -16.63 -6.16 -14.87
N TYR A 59 -15.41 -6.33 -15.35
CA TYR A 59 -15.11 -6.78 -16.70
C TYR A 59 -14.41 -8.13 -16.63
N SER A 60 -14.67 -9.00 -17.60
CA SER A 60 -13.85 -10.20 -17.81
C SER A 60 -12.48 -9.81 -18.37
N ILE A 61 -11.52 -10.73 -18.31
CA ILE A 61 -10.18 -10.50 -18.88
C ILE A 61 -10.29 -10.21 -20.39
N ASP A 62 -11.13 -10.96 -21.11
CA ASP A 62 -11.35 -10.78 -22.55
C ASP A 62 -11.97 -9.41 -22.88
N GLU A 63 -12.88 -8.92 -22.03
CA GLU A 63 -13.48 -7.59 -22.18
C GLU A 63 -12.47 -6.47 -21.93
N VAL A 64 -11.60 -6.65 -20.92
CA VAL A 64 -10.51 -5.71 -20.63
C VAL A 64 -9.55 -5.63 -21.80
N ASP A 65 -9.13 -6.76 -22.36
CA ASP A 65 -8.22 -6.81 -23.52
C ASP A 65 -8.82 -6.08 -24.73
N ALA A 66 -10.10 -6.33 -25.05
CA ALA A 66 -10.77 -5.65 -26.15
C ALA A 66 -10.90 -4.12 -25.94
N ILE A 67 -11.13 -3.67 -24.70
CA ILE A 67 -11.19 -2.24 -24.36
C ILE A 67 -9.81 -1.59 -24.48
N LEU A 68 -8.77 -2.28 -23.99
CA LEU A 68 -7.39 -1.80 -24.04
C LEU A 68 -6.92 -1.69 -25.49
N ASP A 69 -7.09 -2.73 -26.31
CA ASP A 69 -6.74 -2.72 -27.73
C ASP A 69 -7.41 -1.59 -28.49
N LYS A 70 -8.71 -1.38 -28.24
CA LYS A 70 -9.46 -0.26 -28.84
C LYS A 70 -8.96 1.09 -28.36
N THR A 71 -8.52 1.18 -27.11
CA THR A 71 -7.99 2.43 -26.54
C THR A 71 -6.61 2.73 -27.12
N PHE A 72 -5.70 1.76 -27.14
CA PHE A 72 -4.37 1.93 -27.72
C PHE A 72 -4.43 2.24 -29.22
N SER A 73 -5.30 1.56 -29.97
CA SER A 73 -5.52 1.82 -31.41
C SER A 73 -5.96 3.27 -31.71
N LYS A 74 -6.58 3.97 -30.76
CA LYS A 74 -6.96 5.39 -30.93
C LYS A 74 -5.78 6.35 -30.78
N TYR A 75 -4.71 5.94 -30.12
CA TYR A 75 -3.52 6.77 -29.85
C TYR A 75 -2.31 6.37 -30.69
N ASP A 76 -2.39 5.25 -31.42
CA ASP A 76 -1.35 4.75 -32.32
C ASP A 76 -1.39 5.39 -33.73
N SER A 77 -1.93 6.62 -33.83
CA SER A 77 -1.92 7.43 -35.07
C SER A 77 -0.71 8.36 -35.14
#